data_AF-A0A0B6ZJP4-F1
#
_entry.id   AF-A0A0B6ZJP4-F1
#
_cell.length_a   1.000
_cell.length_b   1.000
_cell.length_c   1.000
_cell.angle_alpha   90.00
_cell.angle_beta   90.00
_cell.angle_gamma   90.00
#
_symmetry.space_group_name_H-M   'P 1'
#
loop_
_entity.id
_entity.type
_entity.pdbx_description
1 polymer ?
#
loop_
_entity_poly.entity_id
_entity_poly.type
_entity_poly.pdbx_seq_one_letter_code
_entity_poly.pdbx_strand_id
1 'polypeptide(L)'
;MADFLADNNQCGQNILRLVSRGNAIIAELLRLADFVPPVFRFETRADQIKYGDIIADFSYFNTTDFFDSRIESRVELQDLDEEFRENNIEILTRFYQVFASVHKYVTDLNRYLEDLEEGIYIQQTMESVLLNEDGKQLMCEALYLYGAMLLVLDTKIDGVVRERLLVSYYRYSAQKAAAGDSNIDDVCKLLRSTGFTNTPGSKRPQQYPESYFARVPVNVEYVDMVIGRLRSDDLYNQIAAYPQPEHRSAALATQASMLYVILYFQPDILNSQQAKMREIVDKHFPDNWVISVYMGMVVNLLDAWTPYKAAMIALNNTLSPNNIREQSIKYAQKVEKLMPVLTKYLKEGVLKEDFVLDSIQKLMNVLRDGNVTLRWLMLHSAALAPSAEQIKRIKQIRDQVVADSKFNPLIVFELLLNIAHFEFKLKEMFKQMLKDKATTWEKRRSEGAEKMLDLSAVYSGTTPLSKVEKNDNLQAWFSEMSKQINSLGYDDSTSAGRKIVQLIQALEEVQEFHQLESNLQVLQYLGDTRKCLHQMIRTINIKEEV
;
A
#
# COMPACT_ATOMS: atom_id res chain seq x y z
N MET A 1 12.59 23.89 8.19
CA MET A 1 12.58 23.65 6.73
C MET A 1 11.17 23.94 6.26
N ALA A 2 11.00 24.68 5.16
CA ALA A 2 9.67 24.84 4.57
C ALA A 2 9.15 23.44 4.16
N ASP A 3 7.85 23.20 4.35
CA ASP A 3 7.18 21.97 3.93
C ASP A 3 7.41 21.74 2.43
N PHE A 4 7.89 20.55 2.06
CA PHE A 4 8.23 20.24 0.67
C PHE A 4 6.99 20.25 -0.22
N LEU A 5 5.83 19.92 0.34
CA LEU A 5 4.55 19.87 -0.36
C LEU A 5 3.73 21.15 -0.20
N ALA A 6 4.29 22.22 0.36
CA ALA A 6 3.60 23.49 0.43
C ALA A 6 3.24 24.02 -0.98
N ASP A 7 2.11 24.72 -1.10
CA ASP A 7 1.60 25.24 -2.38
C ASP A 7 2.60 26.18 -3.10
N ASN A 8 3.47 26.84 -2.34
CA ASN A 8 4.50 27.74 -2.86
C ASN A 8 5.80 27.01 -3.25
N ASN A 9 5.94 25.71 -2.95
CA ASN A 9 7.09 24.91 -3.35
C ASN A 9 6.81 24.23 -4.70
N GLN A 10 7.15 24.92 -5.79
CA GLN A 10 6.90 24.43 -7.14
C GLN A 10 7.59 23.08 -7.43
N CYS A 11 8.75 22.81 -6.82
CA CYS A 11 9.48 21.55 -6.96
C CYS A 11 8.64 20.39 -6.45
N GLY A 12 8.17 20.46 -5.20
CA GLY A 12 7.32 19.43 -4.60
C GLY A 12 5.97 19.30 -5.27
N GLN A 13 5.34 20.43 -5.63
CA GLN A 13 4.06 20.44 -6.33
C GLN A 13 4.12 19.81 -7.72
N ASN A 14 5.21 20.01 -8.46
CA ASN A 14 5.38 19.42 -9.80
C ASN A 14 5.50 17.91 -9.75
N ILE A 15 6.35 17.36 -8.87
CA ILE A 15 6.48 15.90 -8.73
C ILE A 15 5.20 15.26 -8.15
N LEU A 16 4.52 15.93 -7.20
CA LEU A 16 3.24 15.47 -6.67
C LEU A 16 2.16 15.37 -7.76
N ARG A 17 2.04 16.40 -8.62
CA ARG A 17 1.11 16.39 -9.76
C ARG A 17 1.47 15.30 -10.77
N LEU A 18 2.75 15.07 -11.00
CA LEU A 18 3.23 14.03 -11.90
C LEU A 18 2.81 12.65 -11.38
N VAL A 19 3.10 12.32 -10.11
CA VAL A 19 2.69 11.07 -9.46
C VAL A 19 1.17 10.89 -9.45
N SER A 20 0.41 11.94 -9.14
CA SER A 20 -1.06 11.93 -9.19
C SER A 20 -1.58 11.58 -10.58
N ARG A 21 -1.04 12.22 -11.62
CA ARG A 21 -1.37 11.92 -13.02
C ARG A 21 -0.99 10.48 -13.39
N GLY A 22 0.12 9.96 -12.87
CA GLY A 22 0.54 8.59 -13.13
C GLY A 22 -0.49 7.56 -12.66
N ASN A 23 -1.03 7.75 -11.45
CA ASN A 23 -2.13 6.92 -10.97
C ASN A 23 -3.38 7.01 -11.84
N ALA A 24 -3.75 8.22 -12.29
CA ALA A 24 -4.89 8.43 -13.17
C ALA A 24 -4.72 7.74 -14.54
N ILE A 25 -3.51 7.77 -15.12
CA ILE A 25 -3.21 7.09 -16.39
C ILE A 25 -3.38 5.57 -16.25
N ILE A 26 -2.85 4.96 -15.19
CA ILE A 26 -2.98 3.51 -14.98
C ILE A 26 -4.45 3.13 -14.79
N ALA A 27 -5.22 3.91 -14.04
CA ALA A 27 -6.65 3.69 -13.86
C ALA A 27 -7.41 3.72 -15.21
N GLU A 28 -7.10 4.68 -16.08
CA GLU A 28 -7.70 4.76 -17.42
C GLU A 28 -7.25 3.61 -18.32
N LEU A 29 -5.98 3.19 -18.25
CA LEU A 29 -5.47 2.01 -18.99
C LEU A 29 -6.22 0.74 -18.59
N LEU A 30 -6.35 0.49 -17.28
CA LEU A 30 -7.07 -0.67 -16.77
C LEU A 30 -8.54 -0.65 -17.18
N ARG A 31 -9.18 0.53 -17.12
CA ARG A 31 -10.56 0.69 -17.57
C ARG A 31 -10.71 0.41 -19.07
N LEU A 32 -9.89 1.06 -19.90
CA LEU A 32 -9.99 0.94 -21.36
C LEU A 32 -9.63 -0.47 -21.87
N ALA A 33 -8.77 -1.21 -21.17
CA ALA A 33 -8.47 -2.59 -21.52
C ALA A 33 -9.72 -3.48 -21.62
N ASP A 34 -10.74 -3.22 -20.78
CA ASP A 34 -12.02 -3.94 -20.81
C ASP A 34 -12.95 -3.46 -21.93
N PHE A 35 -12.66 -2.33 -22.57
CA PHE A 35 -13.45 -1.72 -23.65
C PHE A 35 -12.76 -1.77 -25.02
N VAL A 36 -11.74 -2.62 -25.20
CA VAL A 36 -11.15 -2.88 -26.52
C VAL A 36 -12.23 -3.48 -27.44
N PRO A 37 -12.60 -2.84 -28.56
CA PRO A 37 -13.63 -3.39 -29.44
C PRO A 37 -13.18 -4.76 -30.00
N PRO A 38 -14.02 -5.82 -29.94
CA PRO A 38 -13.62 -7.18 -30.31
C PRO A 38 -13.05 -7.31 -31.73
N VAL A 39 -13.53 -6.47 -32.65
CA VAL A 39 -13.06 -6.42 -34.06
C VAL A 39 -11.57 -6.16 -34.18
N PHE A 40 -10.93 -5.48 -33.22
CA PHE A 40 -9.48 -5.26 -33.24
C PHE A 40 -8.65 -6.47 -32.81
N ARG A 41 -9.27 -7.41 -32.07
CA ARG A 41 -8.60 -8.63 -31.62
C ARG A 41 -8.51 -9.68 -32.72
N PHE A 42 -9.44 -9.67 -33.68
CA PHE A 42 -9.54 -10.68 -34.74
C PHE A 42 -9.62 -12.12 -34.18
N GLU A 43 -10.39 -12.32 -33.11
CA GLU A 43 -10.60 -13.64 -32.52
C GLU A 43 -11.44 -14.55 -33.43
N THR A 44 -12.36 -13.98 -34.22
CA THR A 44 -13.23 -14.75 -35.13
C THR A 44 -12.77 -14.68 -36.59
N ARG A 45 -12.95 -15.79 -37.31
CA ARG A 45 -12.68 -15.83 -38.77
C ARG A 45 -13.61 -14.89 -39.55
N ALA A 46 -14.82 -14.64 -39.04
CA ALA A 46 -15.76 -13.71 -39.65
C ALA A 46 -15.24 -12.27 -39.61
N ASP A 47 -14.72 -11.82 -38.46
CA ASP A 47 -14.15 -10.48 -38.30
C ASP A 47 -12.89 -10.30 -39.17
N GLN A 48 -12.04 -11.33 -39.24
CA GLN A 48 -10.85 -11.31 -40.10
C GLN A 48 -11.22 -11.16 -41.58
N ILE A 49 -12.23 -11.89 -42.05
CA ILE A 49 -12.68 -11.80 -43.45
C ILE A 49 -13.35 -10.46 -43.73
N LYS A 50 -14.18 -9.97 -42.80
CA LYS A 50 -14.94 -8.73 -42.99
C LYS A 50 -14.05 -7.48 -42.90
N TYR A 51 -13.23 -7.37 -41.85
CA TYR A 51 -12.52 -6.14 -41.51
C TYR A 51 -11.01 -6.20 -41.81
N GLY A 52 -10.46 -7.35 -42.19
CA GLY A 52 -9.04 -7.53 -42.47
C GLY A 52 -8.50 -6.66 -43.62
N ASP A 53 -9.38 -6.18 -44.50
CA ASP A 53 -8.99 -5.28 -45.58
C ASP A 53 -8.93 -3.79 -45.17
N ILE A 54 -9.53 -3.41 -44.04
CA ILE A 54 -9.60 -2.02 -43.56
C ILE A 54 -8.87 -1.76 -42.24
N ILE A 55 -8.62 -2.80 -41.44
CA ILE A 55 -7.81 -2.72 -40.22
C ILE A 55 -6.40 -3.23 -40.51
N ALA A 56 -5.40 -2.38 -40.28
CA ALA A 56 -3.99 -2.72 -40.40
C ALA A 56 -3.25 -2.48 -39.07
N ASP A 57 -2.17 -3.22 -38.86
CA ASP A 57 -1.19 -2.95 -37.81
C ASP A 57 -0.11 -1.98 -38.32
N PHE A 58 1.01 -1.84 -37.61
CA PHE A 58 2.09 -0.92 -37.98
C PHE A 58 2.74 -1.21 -39.34
N SER A 59 2.47 -2.34 -39.98
CA SER A 59 2.84 -2.56 -41.39
C SER A 59 2.25 -1.52 -42.33
N TYR A 60 1.11 -0.90 -41.98
CA TYR A 60 0.47 0.18 -42.73
C TYR A 60 1.42 1.30 -43.10
N PHE A 61 2.31 1.73 -42.18
CA PHE A 61 3.22 2.85 -42.41
C PHE A 61 4.29 2.56 -43.47
N ASN A 62 4.52 1.28 -43.82
CA ASN A 62 5.44 0.89 -44.90
C ASN A 62 4.72 0.72 -46.25
N THR A 63 3.39 0.60 -46.25
CA THR A 63 2.59 0.26 -47.43
C THR A 63 1.34 1.15 -47.56
N THR A 64 1.45 2.41 -47.14
CA THR A 64 0.34 3.36 -47.04
C THR A 64 -0.39 3.50 -48.38
N ASP A 65 0.34 3.86 -49.45
CA ASP A 65 -0.24 4.06 -50.79
C ASP A 65 -0.99 2.82 -51.30
N PHE A 66 -0.41 1.63 -51.11
CA PHE A 66 -1.03 0.38 -51.55
C PHE A 66 -2.30 0.06 -50.76
N PHE A 67 -2.26 0.26 -49.44
CA PHE A 67 -3.38 -0.02 -48.56
C PHE A 67 -4.56 0.93 -48.85
N ASP A 68 -4.29 2.23 -48.94
CA ASP A 68 -5.32 3.24 -49.18
C ASP A 68 -5.89 3.13 -50.61
N SER A 69 -5.05 2.90 -51.64
CA SER A 69 -5.51 2.63 -53.01
C SER A 69 -6.42 1.40 -53.12
N ARG A 70 -6.18 0.37 -52.29
CA ARG A 70 -7.02 -0.84 -52.26
C ARG A 70 -8.43 -0.53 -51.74
N ILE A 71 -8.55 0.34 -50.74
CA ILE A 71 -9.85 0.78 -50.21
C ILE A 71 -10.51 1.72 -51.22
N GLU A 72 -9.79 2.70 -51.74
CA GLU A 72 -10.30 3.67 -52.72
C GLU A 72 -10.76 3.03 -54.03
N SER A 73 -10.15 1.91 -54.46
CA SER A 73 -10.54 1.24 -55.69
C SER A 73 -11.83 0.42 -55.60
N ARG A 74 -12.41 0.19 -54.41
CA ARG A 74 -13.59 -0.64 -54.20
C ARG A 74 -14.64 0.08 -53.35
N VAL A 75 -15.79 0.40 -53.96
CA VAL A 75 -16.92 1.09 -53.28
C VAL A 75 -17.34 0.35 -52.01
N GLU A 76 -17.41 -0.98 -52.06
CA GLU A 76 -17.78 -1.83 -50.92
C GLU A 76 -16.83 -1.67 -49.71
N LEU A 77 -15.54 -1.43 -49.96
CA LEU A 77 -14.57 -1.20 -48.90
C LEU A 77 -14.62 0.24 -48.39
N GLN A 78 -14.92 1.22 -49.25
CA GLN A 78 -15.13 2.61 -48.83
C GLN A 78 -16.32 2.73 -47.88
N ASP A 79 -17.46 2.15 -48.25
CA ASP A 79 -18.68 2.15 -47.43
C ASP A 79 -18.43 1.47 -46.08
N LEU A 80 -17.69 0.36 -46.09
CA LEU A 80 -17.33 -0.37 -44.87
C LEU A 80 -16.34 0.42 -43.99
N ASP A 81 -15.34 1.08 -44.56
CA ASP A 81 -14.34 1.88 -43.83
C ASP A 81 -15.01 3.11 -43.18
N GLU A 82 -15.94 3.77 -43.87
CA GLU A 82 -16.69 4.90 -43.30
C GLU A 82 -17.66 4.44 -42.19
N GLU A 83 -18.44 3.37 -42.40
CA GLU A 83 -19.28 2.79 -41.35
C GLU A 83 -18.44 2.39 -40.12
N PHE A 84 -17.27 1.79 -40.36
CA PHE A 84 -16.36 1.40 -39.29
C PHE A 84 -15.83 2.61 -38.53
N ARG A 85 -15.46 3.68 -39.23
CA ARG A 85 -14.99 4.94 -38.66
C ARG A 85 -16.06 5.58 -37.78
N GLU A 86 -17.27 5.77 -38.28
CA GLU A 86 -18.37 6.40 -37.52
C GLU A 86 -18.64 5.66 -36.21
N ASN A 87 -18.59 4.33 -36.23
CA ASN A 87 -18.86 3.51 -35.05
C ASN A 87 -17.70 3.46 -34.03
N ASN A 88 -16.45 3.72 -34.44
CA ASN A 88 -15.28 3.48 -33.58
C ASN A 88 -14.45 4.74 -33.28
N ILE A 89 -14.66 5.87 -33.95
CA ILE A 89 -13.77 7.06 -33.81
C ILE A 89 -13.71 7.61 -32.39
N GLU A 90 -14.81 7.58 -31.64
CA GLU A 90 -14.84 8.05 -30.24
C GLU A 90 -13.98 7.17 -29.33
N ILE A 91 -14.12 5.85 -29.42
CA ILE A 91 -13.35 4.92 -28.60
C ILE A 91 -11.87 4.93 -29.01
N LEU A 92 -11.58 5.01 -30.31
CA LEU A 92 -10.22 5.16 -30.84
C LEU A 92 -9.54 6.44 -30.32
N THR A 93 -10.27 7.55 -30.27
CA THR A 93 -9.77 8.82 -29.71
C THR A 93 -9.39 8.66 -28.24
N ARG A 94 -10.21 7.95 -27.45
CA ARG A 94 -9.90 7.69 -26.03
C ARG A 94 -8.67 6.79 -25.85
N PHE A 95 -8.52 5.75 -26.66
CA PHE A 95 -7.32 4.92 -26.66
C PHE A 95 -6.07 5.72 -27.01
N TYR A 96 -6.12 6.55 -28.06
CA TYR A 96 -4.98 7.40 -28.41
C TYR A 96 -4.62 8.37 -27.28
N GLN A 97 -5.61 9.02 -26.65
CA GLN A 97 -5.36 9.95 -25.55
C GLN A 97 -4.66 9.30 -24.35
N VAL A 98 -5.06 8.08 -23.95
CA VAL A 98 -4.37 7.39 -22.85
C VAL A 98 -2.96 6.96 -23.26
N PHE A 99 -2.78 6.49 -24.50
CA PHE A 99 -1.48 6.10 -25.04
C PHE A 99 -0.51 7.29 -25.12
N ALA A 100 -0.98 8.43 -25.63
CA ALA A 100 -0.25 9.69 -25.64
C ALA A 100 0.08 10.18 -24.23
N SER A 101 -0.82 9.96 -23.26
CA SER A 101 -0.59 10.33 -21.87
C SER A 101 0.54 9.53 -21.22
N VAL A 102 0.76 8.26 -21.59
CA VAL A 102 1.89 7.45 -21.11
C VAL A 102 3.22 8.03 -21.62
N HIS A 103 3.30 8.37 -22.91
CA HIS A 103 4.49 9.00 -23.48
C HIS A 103 4.76 10.38 -22.86
N LYS A 104 3.70 11.18 -22.71
CA LYS A 104 3.78 12.50 -22.06
C LYS A 104 4.24 12.39 -20.61
N TYR A 105 3.81 11.35 -19.89
CA TYR A 105 4.22 11.14 -18.50
C TYR A 105 5.75 11.03 -18.36
N VAL A 106 6.38 10.17 -19.15
CA VAL A 106 7.84 9.98 -19.09
C VAL A 106 8.59 11.20 -19.63
N THR A 107 8.05 11.87 -20.65
CA THR A 107 8.63 13.11 -21.18
C THR A 107 8.66 14.20 -20.10
N ASP A 108 7.55 14.39 -19.39
CA ASP A 108 7.47 15.38 -18.32
C ASP A 108 8.30 14.97 -17.09
N LEU A 109 8.47 13.67 -16.83
CA LEU A 109 9.36 13.18 -15.77
C LEU A 109 10.81 13.52 -16.10
N ASN A 110 11.26 13.22 -17.32
CA ASN A 110 12.60 13.58 -17.78
C ASN A 110 12.80 15.10 -17.73
N ARG A 111 11.79 15.88 -18.14
CA ARG A 111 11.86 17.34 -18.03
C ARG A 111 11.98 17.82 -16.59
N TYR A 112 11.26 17.21 -15.65
CA TYR A 112 11.39 17.52 -14.22
C TYR A 112 12.81 17.24 -13.69
N LEU A 113 13.43 16.14 -14.14
CA LEU A 113 14.80 15.79 -13.78
C LEU A 113 15.81 16.78 -14.40
N GLU A 114 15.63 17.15 -15.67
CA GLU A 114 16.42 18.20 -16.33
C GLU A 114 16.30 19.54 -15.58
N ASP A 115 15.08 19.93 -15.19
CA ASP A 115 14.86 21.18 -14.44
C ASP A 115 15.58 21.17 -13.07
N LEU A 116 15.73 20.01 -12.43
CA LEU A 116 16.52 19.85 -11.20
C LEU A 116 18.03 19.98 -11.46
N GLU A 117 18.52 19.41 -12.57
CA GLU A 117 19.94 19.48 -12.97
C GLU A 117 20.33 20.91 -13.42
N GLU A 118 19.44 21.59 -14.15
CA GLU A 118 19.62 22.97 -14.62
C GLU A 118 19.46 23.99 -13.48
N GLY A 119 19.01 23.56 -12.28
CA GLY A 119 18.83 24.43 -11.11
C GLY A 119 17.65 25.39 -11.22
N ILE A 120 16.62 25.04 -12.02
CA ILE A 120 15.40 25.84 -12.17
C ILE A 120 14.65 25.94 -10.83
N TYR A 121 14.66 24.86 -10.06
CA TYR A 121 14.16 24.88 -8.69
C TYR A 121 15.23 25.42 -7.74
N ILE A 122 15.10 26.69 -7.35
CA ILE A 122 16.05 27.37 -6.45
C ILE A 122 16.26 26.55 -5.18
N GLN A 123 17.52 26.25 -4.86
CA GLN A 123 17.96 25.46 -3.69
C GLN A 123 17.46 24.00 -3.68
N GLN A 124 16.94 23.49 -4.79
CA GLN A 124 16.59 22.08 -4.93
C GLN A 124 17.49 21.42 -5.99
N THR A 125 17.92 20.21 -5.66
CA THR A 125 18.74 19.31 -6.46
C THR A 125 18.13 17.92 -6.34
N MET A 126 18.53 17.00 -7.21
CA MET A 126 18.06 15.62 -7.11
C MET A 126 18.37 15.02 -5.72
N GLU A 127 19.56 15.31 -5.19
CA GLU A 127 20.00 14.83 -3.88
C GLU A 127 19.19 15.47 -2.74
N SER A 128 18.93 16.78 -2.79
CA SER A 128 18.16 17.44 -1.74
C SER A 128 16.71 16.96 -1.70
N VAL A 129 16.11 16.69 -2.87
CA VAL A 129 14.77 16.10 -2.96
C VAL A 129 14.76 14.68 -2.39
N LEU A 130 15.77 13.87 -2.69
CA LEU A 130 15.89 12.50 -2.16
C LEU A 130 16.31 12.43 -0.69
N LEU A 131 16.74 13.53 -0.08
CA LEU A 131 16.95 13.65 1.37
C LEU A 131 15.69 14.07 2.12
N ASN A 132 14.70 14.61 1.41
CA ASN A 132 13.40 14.97 1.97
C ASN A 132 12.49 13.73 2.06
N GLU A 133 11.70 13.61 3.14
CA GLU A 133 10.81 12.45 3.37
C GLU A 133 9.73 12.29 2.28
N ASP A 134 9.06 13.38 1.90
CA ASP A 134 8.04 13.36 0.86
C ASP A 134 8.67 13.28 -0.53
N GLY A 135 9.77 14.02 -0.73
CA GLY A 135 10.52 14.06 -1.98
C GLY A 135 11.02 12.68 -2.40
N LYS A 136 11.67 11.93 -1.49
CA LYS A 136 12.15 10.58 -1.79
C LYS A 136 11.01 9.60 -2.11
N GLN A 137 9.87 9.72 -1.45
CA GLN A 137 8.67 8.92 -1.75
C GLN A 137 8.18 9.18 -3.17
N LEU A 138 7.93 10.45 -3.49
CA LEU A 138 7.39 10.86 -4.79
C LEU A 138 8.35 10.55 -5.95
N MET A 139 9.65 10.67 -5.74
CA MET A 139 10.67 10.27 -6.72
C MET A 139 10.62 8.75 -6.97
N CYS A 140 10.60 7.92 -5.93
CA CYS A 140 10.46 6.47 -6.11
C CYS A 140 9.16 6.09 -6.84
N GLU A 141 8.04 6.70 -6.44
CA GLU A 141 6.73 6.47 -7.04
C GLU A 141 6.68 6.91 -8.50
N ALA A 142 7.30 8.03 -8.86
CA ALA A 142 7.28 8.55 -10.21
C ALA A 142 7.89 7.57 -11.22
N LEU A 143 9.05 6.99 -10.88
CA LEU A 143 9.71 5.99 -11.73
C LEU A 143 8.94 4.66 -11.74
N TYR A 144 8.47 4.22 -10.57
CA TYR A 144 7.67 3.02 -10.44
C TYR A 144 6.40 3.06 -11.29
N LEU A 145 5.65 4.16 -11.24
CA LEU A 145 4.40 4.33 -11.97
C LEU A 145 4.63 4.27 -13.48
N TYR A 146 5.74 4.82 -14.00
CA TYR A 146 6.07 4.67 -15.42
C TYR A 146 6.26 3.19 -15.78
N GLY A 147 7.10 2.46 -15.03
CA GLY A 147 7.30 1.03 -15.27
C GLY A 147 6.00 0.21 -15.13
N ALA A 148 5.13 0.58 -14.18
CA ALA A 148 3.83 -0.04 -14.01
C ALA A 148 2.91 0.22 -15.22
N MET A 149 2.89 1.42 -15.79
CA MET A 149 2.14 1.70 -17.03
C MET A 149 2.58 0.79 -18.17
N LEU A 150 3.90 0.62 -18.36
CA LEU A 150 4.45 -0.25 -19.41
C LEU A 150 3.99 -1.70 -19.22
N LEU A 151 4.12 -2.23 -18.00
CA LEU A 151 3.69 -3.59 -17.69
C LEU A 151 2.16 -3.76 -17.86
N VAL A 152 1.36 -2.80 -17.41
CA VAL A 152 -0.10 -2.81 -17.58
C VAL A 152 -0.48 -2.84 -19.05
N LEU A 153 0.13 -1.99 -19.87
CA LEU A 153 -0.11 -1.95 -21.32
C LEU A 153 0.11 -3.33 -21.96
N ASP A 154 1.28 -3.94 -21.76
CA ASP A 154 1.62 -5.23 -22.38
C ASP A 154 0.80 -6.39 -21.83
N THR A 155 0.40 -6.32 -20.56
CA THR A 155 -0.38 -7.41 -19.94
C THR A 155 -1.87 -7.33 -20.22
N LYS A 156 -2.40 -6.14 -20.51
CA LYS A 156 -3.84 -5.91 -20.67
C LYS A 156 -4.28 -5.68 -22.11
N ILE A 157 -3.38 -5.18 -22.97
CA ILE A 157 -3.69 -4.89 -24.37
C ILE A 157 -2.56 -5.45 -25.24
N ASP A 158 -2.85 -6.54 -25.95
CA ASP A 158 -1.87 -7.21 -26.80
C ASP A 158 -1.20 -6.24 -27.80
N GLY A 159 0.08 -6.46 -28.08
CA GLY A 159 0.89 -5.60 -28.97
C GLY A 159 0.20 -5.31 -30.30
N VAL A 160 -0.24 -6.36 -31.01
CA VAL A 160 -0.90 -6.20 -32.32
C VAL A 160 -2.21 -5.42 -32.22
N VAL A 161 -2.94 -5.54 -31.10
CA VAL A 161 -4.19 -4.82 -30.89
C VAL A 161 -3.91 -3.33 -30.69
N ARG A 162 -2.90 -2.96 -29.90
CA ARG A 162 -2.47 -1.57 -29.73
C ARG A 162 -2.08 -0.94 -31.06
N GLU A 163 -1.32 -1.68 -31.87
CA GLU A 163 -0.90 -1.22 -33.20
C GLU A 163 -2.10 -0.95 -34.11
N ARG A 164 -3.07 -1.87 -34.17
CA ARG A 164 -4.29 -1.69 -34.97
C ARG A 164 -5.13 -0.51 -34.51
N LEU A 165 -5.31 -0.34 -33.19
CA LEU A 165 -6.03 0.82 -32.64
C LEU A 165 -5.36 2.14 -33.03
N LEU A 166 -4.04 2.22 -32.94
CA LEU A 166 -3.27 3.41 -33.29
C LEU A 166 -3.35 3.72 -34.80
N VAL A 167 -3.23 2.70 -35.65
CA VAL A 167 -3.31 2.88 -37.11
C VAL A 167 -4.71 3.28 -37.55
N SER A 168 -5.77 2.66 -37.00
CA SER A 168 -7.14 3.09 -37.28
C SER A 168 -7.40 4.52 -36.80
N TYR A 169 -6.90 4.89 -35.61
CA TYR A 169 -7.00 6.28 -35.15
C TYR A 169 -6.28 7.24 -36.09
N TYR A 170 -5.05 6.91 -36.51
CA TYR A 170 -4.24 7.71 -37.45
C TYR A 170 -4.98 7.92 -38.78
N ARG A 171 -5.46 6.84 -39.41
CA ARG A 171 -6.19 6.87 -40.69
C ARG A 171 -7.43 7.76 -40.60
N TYR A 172 -8.27 7.57 -39.58
CA TYR A 172 -9.54 8.28 -39.45
C TYR A 172 -9.42 9.71 -38.92
N SER A 173 -8.28 10.04 -38.32
CA SER A 173 -7.98 11.37 -37.76
C SER A 173 -6.96 12.15 -38.60
N ALA A 174 -6.65 11.73 -39.82
CA ALA A 174 -5.62 12.31 -40.68
C ALA A 174 -5.75 13.84 -40.88
N GLN A 175 -6.98 14.40 -40.86
CA GLN A 175 -7.20 15.85 -40.90
C GLN A 175 -6.78 16.59 -39.60
N LYS A 176 -6.77 15.91 -38.44
CA LYS A 176 -6.24 16.44 -37.17
C LYS A 176 -4.73 16.17 -37.04
N ALA A 177 -4.23 15.05 -37.56
CA ALA A 177 -2.80 14.71 -37.54
C ALA A 177 -1.96 15.68 -38.40
N ALA A 178 -2.49 16.15 -39.54
CA ALA A 178 -1.86 17.16 -40.38
C ALA A 178 -1.79 18.57 -39.74
N ALA A 179 -2.51 18.80 -38.63
CA ALA A 179 -2.62 20.12 -37.97
C ALA A 179 -1.71 20.30 -36.72
N GLY A 180 -0.76 19.38 -36.47
CA GLY A 180 0.31 19.62 -35.49
C GLY A 180 0.41 18.66 -34.29
N ASP A 181 -0.10 17.43 -34.39
CA ASP A 181 0.07 16.43 -33.33
C ASP A 181 1.44 15.73 -33.47
N SER A 182 2.52 16.46 -33.15
CA SER A 182 3.93 16.10 -33.38
C SER A 182 4.42 14.82 -32.68
N ASN A 183 3.59 14.17 -31.86
CA ASN A 183 4.03 13.12 -30.93
C ASN A 183 3.53 11.71 -31.33
N ILE A 184 2.73 11.57 -32.39
CA ILE A 184 2.15 10.26 -32.77
C ILE A 184 3.23 9.21 -33.09
N ASP A 185 4.32 9.62 -33.73
CA ASP A 185 5.44 8.74 -34.04
C ASP A 185 6.10 8.20 -32.77
N ASP A 186 6.28 9.03 -31.76
CA ASP A 186 6.90 8.62 -30.50
C ASP A 186 5.96 7.75 -29.65
N VAL A 187 4.65 8.03 -29.70
CA VAL A 187 3.63 7.14 -29.13
C VAL A 187 3.66 5.77 -29.83
N CYS A 188 3.74 5.74 -31.15
CA CYS A 188 3.86 4.49 -31.91
C CYS A 188 5.17 3.74 -31.59
N LYS A 189 6.31 4.44 -31.51
CA LYS A 189 7.58 3.82 -31.09
C LYS A 189 7.45 3.19 -29.70
N LEU A 190 6.85 3.91 -28.75
CA LEU A 190 6.64 3.40 -27.39
C LEU A 190 5.70 2.20 -27.37
N LEU A 191 4.61 2.19 -28.14
CA LEU A 191 3.58 1.13 -28.07
C LEU A 191 3.70 0.00 -29.09
N ARG A 192 4.76 0.00 -29.90
CA ARG A 192 5.08 -1.10 -30.81
C ARG A 192 5.03 -2.46 -30.10
N SER A 193 4.55 -3.48 -30.77
CA SER A 193 4.51 -4.83 -30.24
C SER A 193 5.88 -5.26 -29.72
N THR A 194 5.90 -5.78 -28.50
CA THR A 194 7.10 -6.36 -27.86
C THR A 194 7.25 -7.85 -28.21
N GLY A 195 6.24 -8.43 -28.88
CA GLY A 195 6.10 -9.88 -29.05
C GLY A 195 5.65 -10.61 -27.78
N PHE A 196 5.48 -9.92 -26.65
CA PHE A 196 4.97 -10.50 -25.43
C PHE A 196 3.47 -10.79 -25.60
N THR A 197 3.05 -11.98 -25.15
CA THR A 197 1.63 -12.37 -25.14
C THR A 197 1.32 -13.12 -23.84
N ASN A 198 0.11 -12.95 -23.34
CA ASN A 198 -0.38 -13.63 -22.14
C ASN A 198 -1.04 -14.98 -22.42
N THR A 199 -0.99 -15.45 -23.67
CA THR A 199 -1.61 -16.72 -24.08
C THR A 199 -0.81 -17.91 -23.53
N PRO A 200 -1.47 -18.94 -22.96
CA PRO A 200 -0.77 -20.14 -22.49
C PRO A 200 0.11 -20.78 -23.57
N GLY A 201 1.33 -21.18 -23.19
CA GLY A 201 2.33 -21.75 -24.09
C GLY A 201 3.22 -20.74 -24.82
N SER A 202 2.93 -19.44 -24.70
CA SER A 202 3.74 -18.39 -25.33
C SER A 202 5.07 -18.24 -24.61
N LYS A 203 6.15 -18.11 -25.38
CA LYS A 203 7.48 -17.88 -24.83
C LYS A 203 7.70 -16.40 -24.62
N ARG A 204 8.32 -16.05 -23.50
CA ARG A 204 8.78 -14.68 -23.27
C ARG A 204 9.76 -14.27 -24.38
N PRO A 205 9.57 -13.10 -25.02
CA PRO A 205 10.51 -12.58 -26.01
C PRO A 205 11.92 -12.43 -25.43
N GLN A 206 12.92 -12.47 -26.30
CA GLN A 206 14.29 -12.13 -25.89
C GLN A 206 14.34 -10.66 -25.46
N GLN A 207 15.14 -10.37 -24.43
CA GLN A 207 15.33 -9.02 -23.89
C GLN A 207 14.04 -8.34 -23.39
N TYR A 208 13.02 -9.11 -22.99
CA TYR A 208 11.80 -8.57 -22.41
C TYR A 208 11.76 -8.76 -20.88
N PRO A 209 11.37 -7.73 -20.09
CA PRO A 209 10.84 -6.43 -20.52
C PRO A 209 11.89 -5.31 -20.71
N GLU A 210 13.18 -5.58 -20.56
CA GLU A 210 14.22 -4.53 -20.54
C GLU A 210 14.29 -3.70 -21.84
N SER A 211 14.14 -4.32 -23.01
CA SER A 211 14.10 -3.62 -24.30
C SER A 211 12.87 -2.72 -24.44
N TYR A 212 11.77 -3.06 -23.78
CA TYR A 212 10.57 -2.22 -23.75
C TYR A 212 10.77 -1.02 -22.81
N PHE A 213 11.35 -1.25 -21.63
CA PHE A 213 11.68 -0.20 -20.67
C PHE A 213 12.74 0.77 -21.20
N ALA A 214 13.61 0.32 -22.10
CA ALA A 214 14.64 1.13 -22.74
C ALA A 214 14.14 2.01 -23.91
N ARG A 215 12.85 1.90 -24.32
CA ARG A 215 12.33 2.66 -25.48
C ARG A 215 12.32 4.17 -25.27
N VAL A 216 12.04 4.61 -24.04
CA VAL A 216 12.22 6.00 -23.62
C VAL A 216 13.15 5.99 -22.42
N PRO A 217 14.43 6.37 -22.59
CA PRO A 217 15.39 6.33 -21.51
C PRO A 217 15.02 7.34 -20.42
N VAL A 218 15.32 6.97 -19.19
CA VAL A 218 15.25 7.84 -18.01
C VAL A 218 16.68 8.05 -17.53
N ASN A 219 16.97 9.20 -16.90
CA ASN A 219 18.28 9.51 -16.34
C ASN A 219 18.80 8.33 -15.47
N VAL A 220 19.99 7.82 -15.79
CA VAL A 220 20.56 6.62 -15.15
C VAL A 220 20.95 6.88 -13.69
N GLU A 221 21.47 8.07 -13.39
CA GLU A 221 21.83 8.48 -12.03
C GLU A 221 20.59 8.54 -11.14
N TYR A 222 19.49 9.09 -11.63
CA TYR A 222 18.20 9.07 -10.95
C TYR A 222 17.73 7.65 -10.64
N VAL A 223 17.79 6.74 -11.62
CA VAL A 223 17.42 5.32 -11.43
C VAL A 223 18.29 4.68 -10.35
N ASP A 224 19.61 4.88 -10.40
CA ASP A 224 20.54 4.31 -9.41
C ASP A 224 20.31 4.89 -8.00
N MET A 225 20.05 6.19 -7.88
CA MET A 225 19.73 6.83 -6.60
C MET A 225 18.41 6.30 -6.03
N VAL A 226 17.36 6.16 -6.84
CA VAL A 226 16.07 5.59 -6.43
C VAL A 226 16.24 4.13 -5.97
N ILE A 227 16.99 3.30 -6.70
CA ILE A 227 17.31 1.93 -6.29
C ILE A 227 18.06 1.93 -4.96
N GLY A 228 19.01 2.85 -4.77
CA GLY A 228 19.72 3.04 -3.51
C GLY A 228 18.77 3.31 -2.34
N ARG A 229 17.83 4.25 -2.50
CA ARG A 229 16.82 4.59 -1.48
C ARG A 229 15.92 3.42 -1.14
N LEU A 230 15.37 2.73 -2.15
CA LEU A 230 14.51 1.56 -1.93
C LEU A 230 15.24 0.41 -1.20
N ARG A 231 16.55 0.27 -1.43
CA ARG A 231 17.40 -0.72 -0.74
C ARG A 231 17.78 -0.34 0.67
N SER A 232 18.01 0.94 0.96
CA SER A 232 18.53 1.36 2.27
C SER A 232 17.44 1.81 3.23
N ASP A 233 16.41 2.48 2.75
CA ASP A 233 15.46 3.19 3.61
C ASP A 233 14.22 2.33 3.94
N ASP A 234 13.42 2.81 4.90
CA ASP A 234 12.02 2.42 5.12
C ASP A 234 11.16 3.55 4.56
N LEU A 235 10.89 3.49 3.26
CA LEU A 235 10.39 4.64 2.48
C LEU A 235 9.09 5.21 3.04
N TYR A 236 8.24 4.35 3.60
CA TYR A 236 6.92 4.70 4.13
C TYR A 236 6.84 4.61 5.66
N ASN A 237 7.97 4.50 6.35
CA ASN A 237 8.05 4.38 7.81
C ASN A 237 7.17 3.23 8.37
N GLN A 238 7.02 2.14 7.60
CA GLN A 238 6.12 1.02 7.93
C GLN A 238 6.70 0.07 8.98
N ILE A 239 8.01 0.10 9.24
CA ILE A 239 8.63 -0.73 10.28
C ILE A 239 8.09 -0.34 11.66
N ALA A 240 7.79 0.94 11.90
CA ALA A 240 7.16 1.38 13.14
C ALA A 240 5.74 0.79 13.29
N ALA A 241 5.00 0.67 12.18
CA ALA A 241 3.68 0.04 12.15
C ALA A 241 3.75 -1.50 12.28
N TYR A 242 4.88 -2.12 11.96
CA TYR A 242 5.13 -3.56 12.05
C TYR A 242 6.39 -3.88 12.88
N PRO A 243 6.32 -3.69 14.22
CA PRO A 243 7.51 -3.73 15.08
C PRO A 243 8.11 -5.13 15.26
N GLN A 244 7.37 -6.20 14.92
CA GLN A 244 7.89 -7.56 14.98
C GLN A 244 8.85 -7.81 13.80
N PRO A 245 10.09 -8.28 14.04
CA PRO A 245 11.07 -8.50 12.96
C PRO A 245 10.56 -9.43 11.85
N GLU A 246 9.71 -10.40 12.21
CA GLU A 246 9.10 -11.34 11.26
C GLU A 246 8.12 -10.69 10.28
N HIS A 247 7.66 -9.47 10.54
CA HIS A 247 6.72 -8.74 9.68
C HIS A 247 7.43 -7.82 8.69
N ARG A 248 8.77 -7.82 8.65
CA ARG A 248 9.57 -6.96 7.76
C ARG A 248 9.12 -7.07 6.30
N SER A 249 8.92 -8.28 5.79
CA SER A 249 8.58 -8.48 4.38
C SER A 249 7.20 -7.92 4.03
N ALA A 250 6.25 -7.93 4.98
CA ALA A 250 4.95 -7.30 4.84
C ALA A 250 5.04 -5.77 4.96
N ALA A 251 5.81 -5.26 5.93
CA ALA A 251 6.03 -3.82 6.14
C ALA A 251 6.64 -3.17 4.89
N LEU A 252 7.63 -3.84 4.30
CA LEU A 252 8.37 -3.35 3.15
C LEU A 252 7.75 -3.79 1.81
N ALA A 253 6.53 -4.34 1.80
CA ALA A 253 5.97 -4.95 0.60
C ALA A 253 5.71 -3.96 -0.54
N THR A 254 5.30 -2.72 -0.23
CA THR A 254 5.09 -1.67 -1.24
C THR A 254 6.41 -1.22 -1.88
N GLN A 255 7.46 -1.00 -1.09
CA GLN A 255 8.78 -0.68 -1.66
C GLN A 255 9.40 -1.88 -2.39
N ALA A 256 9.13 -3.10 -1.94
CA ALA A 256 9.56 -4.32 -2.63
C ALA A 256 8.92 -4.43 -4.03
N SER A 257 7.62 -4.13 -4.15
CA SER A 257 6.96 -4.14 -5.46
C SER A 257 7.47 -3.04 -6.38
N MET A 258 7.76 -1.85 -5.85
CA MET A 258 8.43 -0.79 -6.62
C MET A 258 9.79 -1.23 -7.12
N LEU A 259 10.62 -1.78 -6.24
CA LEU A 259 11.96 -2.23 -6.57
C LEU A 259 11.93 -3.32 -7.65
N TYR A 260 10.98 -4.26 -7.56
CA TYR A 260 10.77 -5.28 -8.61
C TYR A 260 10.59 -4.65 -10.01
N VAL A 261 9.74 -3.62 -10.13
CA VAL A 261 9.50 -2.93 -11.41
C VAL A 261 10.71 -2.11 -11.83
N ILE A 262 11.31 -1.37 -10.88
CA ILE A 262 12.39 -0.43 -11.17
C ILE A 262 13.67 -1.13 -11.62
N LEU A 263 13.92 -2.36 -11.17
CA LEU A 263 15.06 -3.17 -11.60
C LEU A 263 15.09 -3.42 -13.12
N TYR A 264 13.96 -3.31 -13.83
CA TYR A 264 13.94 -3.42 -15.29
C TYR A 264 14.51 -2.19 -16.02
N PHE A 265 14.61 -1.03 -15.36
CA PHE A 265 15.37 0.11 -15.86
C PHE A 265 16.89 -0.06 -15.69
N GLN A 266 17.33 -1.01 -14.84
CA GLN A 266 18.74 -1.32 -14.59
C GLN A 266 19.00 -2.84 -14.67
N PRO A 267 18.82 -3.46 -15.85
CA PRO A 267 18.84 -4.92 -16.01
C PRO A 267 20.19 -5.57 -15.68
N ASP A 268 21.27 -4.80 -15.66
CA ASP A 268 22.59 -5.29 -15.26
C ASP A 268 22.61 -5.79 -13.81
N ILE A 269 21.80 -5.19 -12.92
CA ILE A 269 21.65 -5.65 -11.54
C ILE A 269 21.08 -7.07 -11.52
N LEU A 270 20.00 -7.30 -12.28
CA LEU A 270 19.33 -8.60 -12.39
C LEU A 270 20.25 -9.67 -13.01
N ASN A 271 21.04 -9.29 -14.01
CA ASN A 271 21.89 -10.23 -14.76
C ASN A 271 23.21 -10.57 -14.05
N SER A 272 23.92 -9.56 -13.56
CA SER A 272 25.35 -9.69 -13.23
C SER A 272 25.70 -9.34 -11.78
N GLN A 273 24.96 -8.44 -11.12
CA GLN A 273 25.34 -7.89 -9.82
C GLN A 273 24.84 -8.75 -8.65
N GLN A 274 25.46 -9.92 -8.46
CA GLN A 274 25.08 -10.92 -7.45
C GLN A 274 25.01 -10.37 -6.01
N ALA A 275 25.96 -9.51 -5.62
CA ALA A 275 25.99 -8.95 -4.27
C ALA A 275 24.78 -8.04 -4.02
N LYS A 276 24.46 -7.13 -4.95
CA LYS A 276 23.28 -6.26 -4.84
C LYS A 276 21.99 -7.07 -4.85
N MET A 277 21.86 -8.05 -5.75
CA MET A 277 20.65 -8.90 -5.79
C MET A 277 20.45 -9.73 -4.53
N ARG A 278 21.53 -10.23 -3.92
CA ARG A 278 21.45 -10.94 -2.63
C ARG A 278 20.88 -10.04 -1.54
N GLU A 279 21.43 -8.84 -1.39
CA GLU A 279 20.93 -7.87 -0.41
C GLU A 279 19.45 -7.52 -0.64
N ILE A 280 19.05 -7.30 -1.91
CA ILE A 280 17.67 -7.03 -2.29
C ILE A 280 16.75 -8.18 -1.87
N VAL A 281 17.10 -9.42 -2.23
CA VAL A 281 16.28 -10.59 -1.92
C VAL A 281 16.21 -10.85 -0.41
N ASP A 282 17.34 -10.76 0.29
CA ASP A 282 17.37 -11.01 1.73
C ASP A 282 16.54 -9.95 2.49
N LYS A 283 16.56 -8.68 2.06
CA LYS A 283 15.77 -7.60 2.67
C LYS A 283 14.28 -7.73 2.36
N HIS A 284 13.91 -7.90 1.09
CA HIS A 284 12.54 -7.72 0.59
C HIS A 284 11.79 -9.02 0.29
N PHE A 285 12.48 -10.08 -0.09
CA PHE A 285 11.90 -11.34 -0.57
C PHE A 285 12.41 -12.60 0.16
N PRO A 286 12.64 -12.61 1.50
CA PRO A 286 13.15 -13.79 2.20
C PRO A 286 12.10 -14.92 2.30
N ASP A 287 10.82 -14.55 2.33
CA ASP A 287 9.66 -15.43 2.53
C ASP A 287 8.53 -15.18 1.52
N ASN A 288 8.66 -14.17 0.66
CA ASN A 288 7.68 -13.83 -0.38
C ASN A 288 8.31 -13.97 -1.76
N TRP A 289 7.78 -14.87 -2.58
CA TRP A 289 8.12 -14.99 -4.01
C TRP A 289 6.92 -14.79 -4.92
N VAL A 290 5.73 -14.64 -4.35
CA VAL A 290 4.53 -14.17 -5.05
C VAL A 290 4.17 -12.81 -4.47
N ILE A 291 4.22 -11.77 -5.30
CA ILE A 291 4.06 -10.38 -4.88
C ILE A 291 2.90 -9.71 -5.61
N SER A 292 2.26 -8.75 -4.94
CA SER A 292 1.33 -7.83 -5.59
C SER A 292 2.11 -6.63 -6.10
N VAL A 293 2.06 -6.40 -7.42
CA VAL A 293 2.75 -5.27 -8.05
C VAL A 293 1.84 -4.05 -8.03
N TYR A 294 0.67 -4.11 -8.68
CA TYR A 294 -0.26 -2.99 -8.74
C TYR A 294 -1.71 -3.48 -8.81
N MET A 295 -2.64 -2.92 -8.00
CA MET A 295 -4.09 -3.16 -8.05
C MET A 295 -4.52 -4.60 -8.38
N GLY A 296 -3.99 -5.59 -7.66
CA GLY A 296 -4.34 -7.00 -7.84
C GLY A 296 -3.55 -7.75 -8.93
N MET A 297 -2.65 -7.09 -9.65
CA MET A 297 -1.66 -7.75 -10.50
C MET A 297 -0.66 -8.49 -9.62
N VAL A 298 -0.68 -9.82 -9.70
CA VAL A 298 0.22 -10.69 -8.95
C VAL A 298 1.34 -11.19 -9.87
N VAL A 299 2.57 -11.15 -9.36
CA VAL A 299 3.76 -11.65 -10.06
C VAL A 299 4.41 -12.75 -9.24
N ASN A 300 4.77 -13.83 -9.91
CA ASN A 300 5.64 -14.86 -9.35
C ASN A 300 7.10 -14.54 -9.74
N LEU A 301 7.94 -14.26 -8.76
CA LEU A 301 9.35 -13.89 -8.96
C LEU A 301 10.16 -15.02 -9.62
N LEU A 302 9.82 -16.28 -9.39
CA LEU A 302 10.47 -17.39 -10.08
C LEU A 302 10.24 -17.29 -11.60
N ASP A 303 9.01 -17.01 -12.03
CA ASP A 303 8.72 -16.82 -13.45
C ASP A 303 9.37 -15.54 -13.98
N ALA A 304 9.16 -14.42 -13.28
CA ALA A 304 9.66 -13.11 -13.69
C ALA A 304 11.18 -13.09 -13.82
N TRP A 305 11.91 -13.72 -12.90
CA TRP A 305 13.37 -13.65 -12.87
C TRP A 305 14.12 -14.83 -13.48
N THR A 306 13.42 -15.86 -13.97
CA THR A 306 14.07 -17.02 -14.64
C THR A 306 15.17 -16.63 -15.65
N PRO A 307 15.02 -15.59 -16.49
CA PRO A 307 16.07 -15.20 -17.44
C PRO A 307 17.33 -14.58 -16.81
N TYR A 308 17.25 -14.11 -15.57
CA TYR A 308 18.28 -13.28 -14.95
C TYR A 308 19.11 -14.05 -13.93
N LYS A 309 20.39 -14.25 -14.24
CA LYS A 309 21.30 -15.11 -13.47
C LYS A 309 21.50 -14.63 -12.03
N ALA A 310 21.85 -13.36 -11.80
CA ALA A 310 22.11 -12.86 -10.45
C ALA A 310 20.85 -12.86 -9.58
N ALA A 311 19.70 -12.50 -10.16
CA ALA A 311 18.40 -12.56 -9.48
C ALA A 311 18.02 -13.99 -9.07
N MET A 312 18.18 -14.97 -9.95
CA MET A 312 17.88 -16.37 -9.65
C MET A 312 18.81 -16.96 -8.59
N ILE A 313 20.10 -16.62 -8.62
CA ILE A 313 21.05 -17.05 -7.60
C ILE A 313 20.62 -16.53 -6.21
N ALA A 314 20.22 -15.26 -6.13
CA ALA A 314 19.75 -14.68 -4.88
C ALA A 314 18.43 -15.32 -4.41
N LEU A 315 17.47 -15.53 -5.31
CA LEU A 315 16.13 -16.05 -5.00
C LEU A 315 16.12 -17.54 -4.61
N ASN A 316 17.14 -18.33 -4.97
CA ASN A 316 17.16 -19.77 -4.71
C ASN A 316 17.06 -20.13 -3.22
N ASN A 317 17.56 -19.30 -2.30
CA ASN A 317 17.43 -19.54 -0.86
C ASN A 317 15.96 -19.45 -0.42
N THR A 318 15.27 -18.41 -0.86
CA THR A 318 13.83 -18.20 -0.67
C THR A 318 13.02 -19.38 -1.20
N LEU A 319 13.39 -19.89 -2.38
CA LEU A 319 12.69 -20.99 -3.06
C LEU A 319 13.18 -22.39 -2.64
N SER A 320 13.96 -22.50 -1.57
CA SER A 320 14.40 -23.80 -1.07
C SER A 320 13.21 -24.58 -0.48
N PRO A 321 13.11 -25.90 -0.71
CA PRO A 321 11.99 -26.70 -0.18
C PRO A 321 11.84 -26.61 1.34
N ASN A 322 12.96 -26.45 2.06
CA ASN A 322 12.97 -26.27 3.51
C ASN A 322 12.35 -24.93 3.92
N ASN A 323 12.75 -23.82 3.29
CA ASN A 323 12.17 -22.51 3.59
C ASN A 323 10.67 -22.48 3.24
N ILE A 324 10.28 -23.01 2.07
CA ILE A 324 8.88 -23.09 1.66
C ILE A 324 8.05 -23.85 2.71
N ARG A 325 8.55 -25.01 3.17
CA ARG A 325 7.89 -25.81 4.21
C ARG A 325 7.80 -25.06 5.53
N GLU A 326 8.89 -24.43 5.95
CA GLU A 326 8.95 -23.65 7.20
C GLU A 326 7.92 -22.52 7.20
N GLN A 327 7.89 -21.70 6.14
CA GLN A 327 6.92 -20.60 6.03
C GLN A 327 5.47 -21.12 5.96
N SER A 328 5.23 -22.18 5.17
CA SER A 328 3.89 -22.77 5.04
C SER A 328 3.35 -23.29 6.36
N ILE A 329 4.17 -24.02 7.12
CA ILE A 329 3.80 -24.53 8.46
C ILE A 329 3.62 -23.38 9.45
N LYS A 330 4.50 -22.37 9.42
CA LYS A 330 4.41 -21.17 10.26
C LYS A 330 3.05 -20.49 10.10
N TYR A 331 2.64 -20.21 8.87
CA TYR A 331 1.37 -19.53 8.62
C TYR A 331 0.15 -20.42 8.93
N ALA A 332 0.23 -21.73 8.71
CA ALA A 332 -0.81 -22.66 9.18
C ALA A 332 -1.01 -22.60 10.70
N GLN A 333 0.08 -22.62 11.47
CA GLN A 333 0.03 -22.49 12.93
C GLN A 333 -0.49 -21.12 13.37
N LYS A 334 -0.18 -20.04 12.63
CA LYS A 334 -0.74 -18.71 12.91
C LYS A 334 -2.26 -18.72 12.73
N VAL A 335 -2.81 -19.34 11.68
CA VAL A 335 -4.26 -19.46 11.49
C VAL A 335 -4.93 -20.18 12.67
N GLU A 336 -4.37 -21.32 13.09
CA GLU A 336 -4.90 -22.11 14.23
C GLU A 336 -4.93 -21.30 15.54
N LYS A 337 -3.97 -20.39 15.74
CA LYS A 337 -3.91 -19.50 16.92
C LYS A 337 -4.80 -18.26 16.80
N LEU A 338 -4.86 -17.66 15.62
CA LEU A 338 -5.56 -16.40 15.38
C LEU A 338 -7.08 -16.60 15.38
N MET A 339 -7.57 -17.68 14.79
CA MET A 339 -9.01 -17.87 14.63
C MET A 339 -9.77 -17.84 15.96
N PRO A 340 -9.40 -18.62 17.00
CA PRO A 340 -10.11 -18.60 18.28
C PRO A 340 -10.01 -17.24 18.99
N VAL A 341 -8.89 -16.53 18.83
CA VAL A 341 -8.65 -15.22 19.44
C VAL A 341 -9.56 -14.17 18.80
N LEU A 342 -9.64 -14.14 17.46
CA LEU A 342 -10.52 -13.24 16.72
C LEU A 342 -11.99 -13.53 17.05
N THR A 343 -12.41 -14.79 17.02
CA THR A 343 -13.77 -15.19 17.41
C THR A 343 -14.08 -14.74 18.84
N LYS A 344 -13.14 -14.88 19.79
CA LYS A 344 -13.33 -14.41 21.16
C LYS A 344 -13.52 -12.89 21.23
N TYR A 345 -12.69 -12.11 20.54
CA TYR A 345 -12.80 -10.66 20.56
C TYR A 345 -14.07 -10.16 19.88
N LEU A 346 -14.56 -10.86 18.87
CA LEU A 346 -15.79 -10.51 18.17
C LEU A 346 -17.07 -10.87 18.94
N LYS A 347 -16.99 -11.66 20.02
CA LYS A 347 -18.14 -11.93 20.89
C LYS A 347 -18.64 -10.64 21.53
N GLU A 348 -19.97 -10.52 21.59
CA GLU A 348 -20.63 -9.38 22.19
C GLU A 348 -20.19 -9.17 23.65
N GLY A 349 -19.94 -7.91 24.00
CA GLY A 349 -19.52 -7.52 25.34
C GLY A 349 -18.04 -7.75 25.68
N VAL A 350 -17.21 -8.28 24.76
CA VAL A 350 -15.76 -8.42 24.98
C VAL A 350 -15.02 -7.13 24.66
N LEU A 351 -15.17 -6.60 23.44
CA LEU A 351 -14.57 -5.32 23.04
C LEU A 351 -15.38 -4.15 23.63
N LYS A 352 -15.07 -3.83 24.88
CA LYS A 352 -15.53 -2.63 25.58
C LYS A 352 -14.39 -1.61 25.67
N GLU A 353 -14.73 -0.35 25.82
CA GLU A 353 -13.78 0.77 25.86
C GLU A 353 -12.63 0.54 26.84
N ASP A 354 -12.95 0.23 28.11
CA ASP A 354 -11.95 -0.06 29.15
C ASP A 354 -11.01 -1.21 28.75
N PHE A 355 -11.56 -2.29 28.17
CA PHE A 355 -10.75 -3.43 27.74
C PHE A 355 -9.81 -3.06 26.59
N VAL A 356 -10.28 -2.25 25.64
CA VAL A 356 -9.48 -1.81 24.50
C VAL A 356 -8.34 -0.92 24.97
N LEU A 357 -8.60 0.04 25.84
CA LEU A 357 -7.58 0.90 26.46
C LEU A 357 -6.51 0.10 27.21
N ASP A 358 -6.91 -1.01 27.84
CA ASP A 358 -6.01 -1.85 28.64
C ASP A 358 -5.20 -2.82 27.79
N SER A 359 -5.67 -3.09 26.57
CA SER A 359 -5.13 -4.14 25.71
C SER A 359 -4.68 -3.64 24.34
N ILE A 360 -4.47 -2.33 24.14
CA ILE A 360 -4.13 -1.72 22.84
C ILE A 360 -3.03 -2.52 22.13
N GLN A 361 -1.88 -2.72 22.78
CA GLN A 361 -0.75 -3.42 22.17
C GLN A 361 -1.10 -4.86 21.76
N LYS A 362 -1.87 -5.57 22.59
CA LYS A 362 -2.29 -6.94 22.33
C LYS A 362 -3.25 -7.01 21.14
N LEU A 363 -4.20 -6.09 21.07
CA LEU A 363 -5.19 -6.00 20.00
C LEU A 363 -4.52 -5.65 18.67
N MET A 364 -3.61 -4.67 18.68
CA MET A 364 -2.83 -4.29 17.51
C MET A 364 -1.91 -5.41 17.02
N ASN A 365 -1.29 -6.18 17.93
CA ASN A 365 -0.50 -7.34 17.54
C ASN A 365 -1.36 -8.40 16.83
N VAL A 366 -2.55 -8.71 17.34
CA VAL A 366 -3.49 -9.65 16.68
C VAL A 366 -3.91 -9.14 15.30
N LEU A 367 -4.19 -7.84 15.18
CA LEU A 367 -4.55 -7.23 13.90
C LEU A 367 -3.42 -7.34 12.86
N ARG A 368 -2.18 -7.02 13.26
CA ARG A 368 -0.98 -7.12 12.41
C ARG A 368 -0.69 -8.57 12.03
N ASP A 369 -0.63 -9.47 13.01
CA ASP A 369 -0.41 -10.90 12.78
C ASP A 369 -1.48 -11.50 11.85
N GLY A 370 -2.74 -11.09 12.04
CA GLY A 370 -3.86 -11.43 11.17
C GLY A 370 -3.63 -11.00 9.72
N ASN A 371 -3.40 -9.70 9.50
CA ASN A 371 -3.21 -9.13 8.17
C ASN A 371 -1.98 -9.72 7.44
N VAL A 372 -0.85 -9.92 8.14
CA VAL A 372 0.35 -10.54 7.57
C VAL A 372 0.09 -11.99 7.17
N THR A 373 -0.54 -12.77 8.06
CA THR A 373 -0.88 -14.18 7.80
C THR A 373 -1.83 -14.31 6.61
N LEU A 374 -2.89 -13.50 6.60
CA LEU A 374 -3.88 -13.50 5.54
C LEU A 374 -3.26 -13.14 4.19
N ARG A 375 -2.48 -12.05 4.13
CA ARG A 375 -1.79 -11.61 2.91
C ARG A 375 -0.88 -12.70 2.36
N TRP A 376 -0.05 -13.32 3.21
CA TRP A 376 0.89 -14.35 2.75
C TRP A 376 0.15 -15.55 2.17
N LEU A 377 -0.88 -16.06 2.87
CA LEU A 377 -1.68 -17.19 2.41
C LEU A 377 -2.37 -16.87 1.09
N MET A 378 -3.08 -15.74 1.00
CA MET A 378 -3.79 -15.35 -0.23
C MET A 378 -2.87 -15.25 -1.45
N LEU A 379 -1.66 -14.70 -1.28
CA LEU A 379 -0.70 -14.58 -2.37
C LEU A 379 -0.12 -15.94 -2.79
N HIS A 380 0.36 -16.74 -1.84
CA HIS A 380 1.10 -17.97 -2.15
C HIS A 380 0.20 -19.17 -2.48
N SER A 381 -1.11 -19.09 -2.16
CA SER A 381 -2.11 -20.08 -2.57
C SER A 381 -2.92 -19.66 -3.80
N ALA A 382 -2.74 -18.43 -4.31
CA ALA A 382 -3.46 -17.91 -5.46
C ALA A 382 -3.42 -18.87 -6.66
N ALA A 383 -4.49 -18.92 -7.43
CA ALA A 383 -4.51 -19.72 -8.65
C ALA A 383 -3.40 -19.24 -9.61
N LEU A 384 -2.72 -20.19 -10.25
CA LEU A 384 -1.71 -19.86 -11.25
C LEU A 384 -2.39 -19.40 -12.53
N ALA A 385 -1.77 -18.47 -13.23
CA ALA A 385 -2.13 -18.20 -14.62
C ALA A 385 -1.91 -19.46 -15.48
N PRO A 386 -2.69 -19.67 -16.55
CA PRO A 386 -2.56 -20.85 -17.41
C PRO A 386 -1.14 -21.09 -17.95
N SER A 387 -0.39 -20.02 -18.23
CA SER A 387 1.02 -20.09 -18.64
C SER A 387 1.94 -20.59 -17.52
N ALA A 388 1.74 -20.12 -16.29
CA ALA A 388 2.52 -20.52 -15.13
C ALA A 388 2.24 -21.96 -14.69
N GLU A 389 1.03 -22.47 -14.93
CA GLU A 389 0.64 -23.84 -14.60
C GLU A 389 1.40 -24.91 -15.42
N GLN A 390 1.86 -24.53 -16.62
CA GLN A 390 2.70 -25.37 -17.47
C GLN A 390 4.15 -25.47 -16.97
N ILE A 391 4.58 -24.55 -16.09
CA ILE A 391 5.94 -24.53 -15.54
C ILE A 391 6.00 -25.45 -14.31
N LYS A 392 6.54 -26.66 -14.51
CA LYS A 392 6.61 -27.74 -13.50
C LYS A 392 7.10 -27.25 -12.12
N ARG A 393 8.17 -26.46 -12.06
CA ARG A 393 8.75 -25.97 -10.80
C ARG A 393 7.79 -25.03 -10.05
N ILE A 394 7.11 -24.13 -10.76
CA ILE A 394 6.14 -23.19 -10.16
C ILE A 394 4.96 -23.96 -9.59
N LYS A 395 4.41 -24.90 -10.38
CA LYS A 395 3.32 -25.77 -9.94
C LYS A 395 3.71 -26.56 -8.69
N GLN A 396 4.89 -27.19 -8.68
CA GLN A 396 5.39 -27.94 -7.52
C GLN A 396 5.52 -27.09 -6.26
N ILE A 397 6.05 -25.87 -6.36
CA ILE A 397 6.18 -24.97 -5.23
C ILE A 397 4.81 -24.58 -4.69
N ARG A 398 3.85 -24.24 -5.55
CA ARG A 398 2.49 -23.92 -5.13
C ARG A 398 1.80 -25.12 -4.48
N ASP A 399 1.89 -26.29 -5.08
CA ASP A 399 1.30 -27.52 -4.54
C ASP A 399 1.91 -27.86 -3.16
N GLN A 400 3.21 -27.64 -2.99
CA GLN A 400 3.88 -27.75 -1.69
C GLN A 400 3.31 -26.75 -0.68
N VAL A 401 3.16 -25.47 -1.04
CA VAL A 401 2.56 -24.45 -0.15
C VAL A 401 1.17 -24.89 0.29
N VAL A 402 0.30 -25.25 -0.67
CA VAL A 402 -1.09 -25.67 -0.40
C VAL A 402 -1.13 -26.88 0.55
N ALA A 403 -0.24 -27.86 0.34
CA ALA A 403 -0.16 -29.05 1.17
C ALA A 403 0.40 -28.76 2.58
N ASP A 404 1.58 -28.14 2.67
CA ASP A 404 2.28 -27.89 3.93
C ASP A 404 1.54 -26.85 4.80
N SER A 405 0.83 -25.90 4.18
CA SER A 405 0.01 -24.92 4.90
C SER A 405 -1.39 -25.44 5.25
N LYS A 406 -1.74 -26.66 4.84
CA LYS A 406 -3.09 -27.25 4.94
C LYS A 406 -4.17 -26.26 4.45
N PHE A 407 -3.92 -25.62 3.31
CA PHE A 407 -4.74 -24.51 2.84
C PHE A 407 -6.20 -24.94 2.68
N ASN A 408 -7.11 -24.18 3.29
CA ASN A 408 -8.54 -24.34 3.15
C ASN A 408 -9.17 -22.98 2.79
N PRO A 409 -9.73 -22.82 1.57
CA PRO A 409 -10.34 -21.57 1.14
C PRO A 409 -11.40 -21.02 2.09
N LEU A 410 -12.22 -21.88 2.70
CA LEU A 410 -13.29 -21.47 3.61
C LEU A 410 -12.73 -20.90 4.92
N ILE A 411 -11.69 -21.52 5.47
CA ILE A 411 -11.04 -21.05 6.70
C ILE A 411 -10.34 -19.71 6.45
N VAL A 412 -9.66 -19.56 5.32
CA VAL A 412 -8.99 -18.30 4.97
C VAL A 412 -10.01 -17.19 4.68
N PHE A 413 -11.15 -17.52 4.06
CA PHE A 413 -12.25 -16.57 3.89
C PHE A 413 -12.87 -16.15 5.22
N GLU A 414 -13.10 -17.09 6.15
CA GLU A 414 -13.55 -16.77 7.50
C GLU A 414 -12.54 -15.89 8.25
N LEU A 415 -11.24 -16.17 8.09
CA LEU A 415 -10.17 -15.35 8.68
C LEU A 415 -10.22 -13.91 8.15
N LEU A 416 -10.37 -13.72 6.83
CA LEU A 416 -10.56 -12.41 6.21
C LEU A 416 -11.75 -11.66 6.82
N LEU A 417 -12.91 -12.31 6.93
CA LEU A 417 -14.12 -11.69 7.50
C LEU A 417 -13.92 -11.30 8.96
N ASN A 418 -13.32 -12.18 9.75
CA ASN A 418 -13.05 -11.93 11.17
C ASN A 418 -12.04 -10.79 11.37
N ILE A 419 -10.96 -10.75 10.58
CA ILE A 419 -9.99 -9.65 10.62
C ILE A 419 -10.66 -8.33 10.22
N ALA A 420 -11.38 -8.29 9.11
CA ALA A 420 -12.03 -7.07 8.62
C ALA A 420 -13.05 -6.52 9.63
N HIS A 421 -13.87 -7.38 10.24
CA HIS A 421 -14.82 -6.98 11.28
C HIS A 421 -14.10 -6.49 12.55
N PHE A 422 -13.04 -7.18 12.96
CA PHE A 422 -12.25 -6.80 14.12
C PHE A 422 -11.57 -5.44 13.92
N GLU A 423 -10.96 -5.23 12.76
CA GLU A 423 -10.34 -3.98 12.33
C GLU A 423 -11.33 -2.83 12.34
N PHE A 424 -12.49 -3.02 11.71
CA PHE A 424 -13.55 -2.01 11.66
C PHE A 424 -14.03 -1.62 13.06
N LYS A 425 -14.31 -2.60 13.92
CA LYS A 425 -14.73 -2.35 15.31
C LYS A 425 -13.68 -1.57 16.09
N LEU A 426 -12.42 -1.99 16.04
CA LEU A 426 -11.34 -1.28 16.73
C LEU A 426 -11.19 0.15 16.23
N LYS A 427 -11.19 0.34 14.90
CA LYS A 427 -11.09 1.66 14.28
C LYS A 427 -12.20 2.60 14.74
N GLU A 428 -13.45 2.14 14.74
CA GLU A 428 -14.59 2.96 15.19
C GLU A 428 -14.49 3.28 16.68
N MET A 429 -14.04 2.33 17.52
CA MET A 429 -13.80 2.58 18.94
C MET A 429 -12.69 3.62 19.15
N PHE A 430 -11.54 3.50 18.47
CA PHE A 430 -10.46 4.48 18.58
C PHE A 430 -10.88 5.86 18.08
N LYS A 431 -11.61 5.93 16.96
CA LYS A 431 -12.16 7.18 16.44
C LYS A 431 -13.09 7.86 17.45
N GLN A 432 -13.96 7.09 18.11
CA GLN A 432 -14.85 7.62 19.14
C GLN A 432 -14.06 8.07 20.38
N MET A 433 -13.11 7.26 20.86
CA MET A 433 -12.28 7.61 22.02
C MET A 433 -11.39 8.84 21.76
N LEU A 434 -10.89 9.03 20.54
CA LEU A 434 -10.14 10.23 20.15
C LEU A 434 -11.05 11.47 20.14
N LYS A 435 -12.26 11.34 19.61
CA LYS A 435 -13.26 12.42 19.62
C LYS A 435 -13.67 12.83 21.04
N ASP A 436 -13.83 11.86 21.93
CA ASP A 436 -14.27 12.06 23.31
C ASP A 436 -13.09 12.19 24.29
N LYS A 437 -11.85 12.30 23.79
CA LYS A 437 -10.63 12.24 24.60
C LYS A 437 -10.60 13.33 25.68
N ALA A 438 -10.82 14.58 25.28
CA ALA A 438 -10.78 15.72 26.20
C ALA A 438 -11.95 15.70 27.20
N THR A 439 -13.16 15.37 26.75
CA THR A 439 -14.37 15.33 27.59
C THR A 439 -14.31 14.20 28.61
N THR A 440 -13.83 13.03 28.19
CA THR A 440 -13.64 11.86 29.07
C THR A 440 -12.57 12.15 30.12
N TRP A 441 -11.45 12.75 29.71
CA TRP A 441 -10.38 13.10 30.64
C TRP A 441 -10.86 14.09 31.71
N GLU A 442 -11.59 15.13 31.32
CA GLU A 442 -12.15 16.13 32.23
C GLU A 442 -13.16 15.53 33.21
N LYS A 443 -14.04 14.67 32.71
CA LYS A 443 -15.02 13.95 33.52
C LYS A 443 -14.33 13.10 34.59
N ARG A 444 -13.29 12.34 34.23
CA ARG A 444 -12.55 11.50 35.20
C ARG A 444 -11.75 12.33 36.20
N ARG A 445 -11.20 13.47 35.78
CA ARG A 445 -10.55 14.43 36.69
C ARG A 445 -11.53 14.94 37.74
N SER A 446 -12.68 15.42 37.29
CA SER A 446 -13.74 15.95 38.17
C SER A 446 -14.25 14.88 39.13
N GLU A 447 -14.59 13.69 38.62
CA GLU A 447 -15.07 12.56 39.44
C GLU A 447 -14.04 12.07 40.46
N GLY A 448 -12.74 12.11 40.14
CA GLY A 448 -11.67 11.74 41.08
C GLY A 448 -11.46 12.79 42.15
N ALA A 449 -11.48 14.07 41.77
CA ALA A 449 -11.33 15.19 42.70
C ALA A 449 -12.51 15.32 43.67
N GLU A 450 -13.73 15.12 43.20
CA GLU A 450 -14.95 15.14 44.02
C GLU A 450 -14.92 14.05 45.09
N LYS A 451 -14.54 12.81 44.73
CA LYS A 451 -14.40 11.71 45.72
C LYS A 451 -13.37 12.02 46.81
N MET A 452 -12.26 12.69 46.47
CA MET A 452 -11.29 13.14 47.48
C MET A 452 -11.87 14.24 48.38
N LEU A 453 -12.66 15.15 47.82
CA LEU A 453 -13.35 16.18 48.59
C LEU A 453 -14.38 15.57 49.56
N ASP A 454 -15.12 14.56 49.11
CA ASP A 454 -16.08 13.81 49.93
C ASP A 454 -15.38 13.06 51.07
N LEU A 455 -14.24 12.41 50.81
CA LEU A 455 -13.43 11.80 51.87
C LEU A 455 -12.94 12.84 52.88
N SER A 456 -12.50 14.02 52.41
CA SER A 456 -12.16 15.14 53.29
C SER A 456 -13.35 15.55 54.18
N ALA A 457 -14.56 15.62 53.63
CA ALA A 457 -15.77 15.94 54.40
C ALA A 457 -16.11 14.85 55.43
N VAL A 458 -15.96 13.57 55.08
CA VAL A 458 -16.16 12.44 56.01
C VAL A 458 -15.25 12.56 57.25
N TYR A 459 -13.97 12.88 57.07
CA TYR A 459 -13.01 13.03 58.18
C TYR A 459 -13.12 14.36 58.93
N SER A 460 -13.90 15.33 58.45
CA SER A 460 -14.13 16.61 59.15
C SER A 460 -15.03 16.49 60.39
N GLY A 461 -15.79 15.39 60.49
CA GLY A 461 -16.75 15.15 61.57
C GLY A 461 -18.09 15.88 61.42
N THR A 462 -18.31 16.61 60.31
CA THR A 462 -19.59 17.32 60.06
C THR A 462 -20.65 16.48 59.37
N THR A 463 -20.30 15.25 58.95
CA THR A 463 -21.18 14.38 58.16
C THR A 463 -21.98 13.46 59.11
N PRO A 464 -23.30 13.66 59.32
CA PRO A 464 -24.03 13.08 60.46
C PRO A 464 -24.18 11.55 60.46
N LEU A 465 -23.87 10.88 59.34
CA LEU A 465 -24.13 9.46 59.11
C LEU A 465 -22.86 8.62 58.91
N SER A 466 -21.67 9.23 58.94
CA SER A 466 -20.41 8.49 58.78
C SER A 466 -19.93 7.96 60.14
N LYS A 467 -19.76 6.64 60.27
CA LYS A 467 -19.14 5.99 61.45
C LYS A 467 -17.60 6.17 61.48
N VAL A 468 -17.12 7.36 61.12
CA VAL A 468 -15.70 7.68 60.99
C VAL A 468 -15.37 8.76 62.01
N GLU A 469 -14.32 8.52 62.78
CA GLU A 469 -13.83 9.53 63.74
C GLU A 469 -13.21 10.71 63.01
N LYS A 470 -13.44 11.90 63.55
CA LYS A 470 -12.86 13.13 63.05
C LYS A 470 -11.32 13.02 63.05
N ASN A 471 -10.69 13.35 61.93
CA ASN A 471 -9.23 13.36 61.79
C ASN A 471 -8.80 14.56 60.92
N ASP A 472 -8.30 15.61 61.58
CA ASP A 472 -7.91 16.86 60.91
C ASP A 472 -6.77 16.67 59.89
N ASN A 473 -5.87 15.71 60.13
CA ASN A 473 -4.75 15.42 59.23
C ASN A 473 -5.24 14.75 57.94
N LEU A 474 -6.11 13.74 58.04
CA LEU A 474 -6.69 13.07 56.88
C LEU A 474 -7.61 14.00 56.10
N GLN A 475 -8.39 14.83 56.79
CA GLN A 475 -9.20 15.88 56.16
C GLN A 475 -8.33 16.79 55.28
N ALA A 476 -7.26 17.37 55.86
CA ALA A 476 -6.35 18.25 55.12
C ALA A 476 -5.67 17.53 53.95
N TRP A 477 -5.24 16.29 54.15
CA TRP A 477 -4.59 15.49 53.12
C TRP A 477 -5.51 15.19 51.93
N PHE A 478 -6.74 14.74 52.18
CA PHE A 478 -7.72 14.48 51.11
C PHE A 478 -8.14 15.76 50.38
N SER A 479 -8.29 16.88 51.10
CA SER A 479 -8.56 18.18 50.49
C SER A 479 -7.42 18.62 49.55
N GLU A 480 -6.18 18.43 49.98
CA GLU A 480 -5.01 18.75 49.17
C GLU A 480 -4.88 17.83 47.96
N MET A 481 -5.16 16.53 48.13
CA MET A 481 -5.20 15.56 47.03
C MET A 481 -6.21 15.96 45.95
N SER A 482 -7.41 16.40 46.36
CA SER A 482 -8.44 16.93 45.44
C SER A 482 -7.92 18.11 44.61
N LYS A 483 -7.22 19.07 45.25
CA LYS A 483 -6.60 20.21 44.53
C LYS A 483 -5.52 19.75 43.56
N GLN A 484 -4.69 18.78 43.97
CA GLN A 484 -3.65 18.25 43.09
C GLN A 484 -4.24 17.56 41.86
N ILE A 485 -5.32 16.79 42.00
CA ILE A 485 -6.05 16.19 40.88
C ILE A 485 -6.62 17.28 39.95
N ASN A 486 -7.26 18.31 40.50
CA ASN A 486 -7.80 19.43 39.70
C ASN A 486 -6.71 20.24 38.98
N SER A 487 -5.50 20.29 39.53
CA SER A 487 -4.36 20.98 38.92
C SER A 487 -3.71 20.22 37.74
N LEU A 488 -4.12 18.97 37.49
CA LEU A 488 -3.64 18.23 36.33
C LEU A 488 -4.07 18.98 35.06
N GLY A 489 -3.16 19.13 34.10
CA GLY A 489 -3.41 19.75 32.80
C GLY A 489 -3.51 18.71 31.70
N TYR A 490 -4.42 18.93 30.74
CA TYR A 490 -4.58 18.05 29.58
C TYR A 490 -3.46 18.24 28.53
N ASP A 491 -2.98 19.47 28.37
CA ASP A 491 -2.08 19.85 27.27
C ASP A 491 -0.64 19.33 27.44
N ASP A 492 -0.20 19.07 28.67
CA ASP A 492 1.10 18.47 28.97
C ASP A 492 0.94 17.02 29.43
N SER A 493 0.77 16.13 28.45
CA SER A 493 0.50 14.71 28.67
C SER A 493 1.59 13.98 29.46
N THR A 494 2.85 14.42 29.32
CA THR A 494 3.99 13.77 29.97
C THR A 494 4.09 14.17 31.44
N SER A 495 3.97 15.46 31.76
CA SER A 495 4.01 15.89 33.16
C SER A 495 2.75 15.44 33.92
N ALA A 496 1.57 15.53 33.30
CA ALA A 496 0.32 15.06 33.86
C ALA A 496 0.38 13.56 34.14
N GLY A 497 0.91 12.76 33.20
CA GLY A 497 1.09 11.31 33.38
C GLY A 497 1.97 10.98 34.59
N ARG A 498 3.14 11.63 34.74
CA ARG A 498 4.04 11.42 35.89
C ARG A 498 3.37 11.80 37.21
N LYS A 499 2.68 12.94 37.26
CA LYS A 499 1.99 13.42 38.46
C LYS A 499 0.86 12.46 38.85
N ILE A 500 0.08 11.95 37.90
CA ILE A 500 -0.97 10.96 38.19
C ILE A 500 -0.40 9.69 38.82
N VAL A 501 0.74 9.18 38.32
CA VAL A 501 1.40 8.00 38.92
C VAL A 501 1.79 8.26 40.38
N GLN A 502 2.31 9.45 40.69
CA GLN A 502 2.64 9.84 42.08
C GLN A 502 1.38 9.91 42.96
N LEU A 503 0.28 10.44 42.45
CA LEU A 503 -0.99 10.50 43.19
C LEU A 503 -1.55 9.10 43.47
N ILE A 504 -1.47 8.18 42.50
CA ILE A 504 -1.87 6.78 42.69
C ILE A 504 -1.05 6.13 43.80
N GLN A 505 0.27 6.27 43.76
CA GLN A 505 1.17 5.73 44.78
C GLN A 505 0.85 6.30 46.17
N ALA A 506 0.62 7.61 46.27
CA ALA A 506 0.27 8.26 47.53
C ALA A 506 -1.07 7.76 48.10
N LEU A 507 -2.06 7.45 47.24
CA LEU A 507 -3.34 6.85 47.65
C LEU A 507 -3.17 5.42 48.19
N GLU A 508 -2.24 4.64 47.62
CA GLU A 508 -1.93 3.30 48.09
C GLU A 508 -1.24 3.33 49.47
N GLU A 509 -0.24 4.20 49.62
CA GLU A 509 0.46 4.39 50.89
C GLU A 509 -0.47 4.84 52.01
N VAL A 510 -1.35 5.82 51.77
CA VAL A 510 -2.31 6.27 52.79
C VAL A 510 -3.31 5.20 53.18
N GLN A 511 -3.69 4.32 52.24
CA GLN A 511 -4.55 3.19 52.54
C GLN A 511 -3.88 2.22 53.54
N GLU A 512 -2.59 1.91 53.33
CA GLU A 512 -1.82 0.99 54.16
C GLU A 512 -1.43 1.60 55.52
N PHE A 513 -0.89 2.82 55.54
CA PHE A 513 -0.36 3.45 56.77
C PHE A 513 -1.43 3.80 57.80
N HIS A 514 -2.65 4.12 57.36
CA HIS A 514 -3.75 4.52 58.26
C HIS A 514 -4.76 3.40 58.55
N GLN A 515 -4.50 2.16 58.13
CA GLN A 515 -5.41 1.02 58.32
C GLN A 515 -6.85 1.33 57.84
N LEU A 516 -6.96 2.09 56.76
CA LEU A 516 -8.25 2.55 56.19
C LEU A 516 -9.07 1.38 55.61
N GLU A 517 -8.48 0.19 55.57
CA GLU A 517 -9.10 -1.07 55.20
C GLU A 517 -10.29 -1.46 56.08
N SER A 518 -10.33 -0.91 57.31
CA SER A 518 -11.42 -1.16 58.26
C SER A 518 -12.75 -0.51 57.85
N ASN A 519 -12.73 0.49 56.95
CA ASN A 519 -13.93 1.17 56.47
C ASN A 519 -14.15 0.93 54.97
N LEU A 520 -15.14 0.10 54.67
CA LEU A 520 -15.48 -0.31 53.30
C LEU A 520 -15.82 0.87 52.37
N GLN A 521 -16.44 1.93 52.90
CA GLN A 521 -16.79 3.12 52.11
C GLN A 521 -15.55 3.93 51.74
N VAL A 522 -14.60 4.10 52.68
CA VAL A 522 -13.34 4.80 52.43
C VAL A 522 -12.48 4.01 51.42
N LEU A 523 -12.39 2.69 51.61
CA LEU A 523 -11.75 1.76 50.66
C LEU A 523 -12.31 1.90 49.24
N GLN A 524 -13.63 1.96 49.11
CA GLN A 524 -14.29 2.09 47.82
C GLN A 524 -13.94 3.43 47.15
N TYR A 525 -13.97 4.55 47.88
CA TYR A 525 -13.65 5.87 47.34
C TYR A 525 -12.18 5.98 46.92
N LEU A 526 -11.26 5.41 47.70
CA LEU A 526 -9.84 5.30 47.33
C LEU A 526 -9.65 4.46 46.07
N GLY A 527 -10.30 3.29 46.01
CA GLY A 527 -10.25 2.41 44.84
C GLY A 527 -10.82 3.06 43.58
N ASP A 528 -11.97 3.74 43.69
CA ASP A 528 -12.61 4.40 42.56
C ASP A 528 -11.84 5.64 42.10
N THR A 529 -11.18 6.35 43.01
CA THR A 529 -10.29 7.48 42.66
C THR A 529 -9.06 6.97 41.91
N ARG A 530 -8.43 5.88 42.36
CA ARG A 530 -7.34 5.23 41.61
C ARG A 530 -7.80 4.80 40.22
N LYS A 531 -9.01 4.24 40.08
CA LYS A 531 -9.58 3.91 38.76
C LYS A 531 -9.73 5.13 37.86
N CYS A 532 -10.27 6.25 38.37
CA CYS A 532 -10.37 7.51 37.63
C CYS A 532 -8.99 7.97 37.14
N LEU A 533 -7.98 7.96 38.03
CA LEU A 533 -6.61 8.35 37.70
C LEU A 533 -5.96 7.42 36.65
N HIS A 534 -6.13 6.10 36.78
CA HIS A 534 -5.66 5.15 35.76
C HIS A 534 -6.34 5.39 34.40
N GLN A 535 -7.64 5.65 34.37
CA GLN A 535 -8.35 5.97 33.14
C GLN A 535 -7.85 7.27 32.51
N MET A 536 -7.56 8.31 33.31
CA MET A 536 -6.96 9.55 32.80
C MET A 536 -5.61 9.32 32.09
N ILE A 537 -4.73 8.50 32.66
CA ILE A 537 -3.46 8.11 32.02
C ILE A 537 -3.72 7.35 30.71
N ARG A 538 -4.71 6.46 30.67
CA ARG A 538 -5.01 5.68 29.47
C ARG A 538 -5.56 6.57 28.35
N THR A 539 -6.52 7.42 28.68
CA THR A 539 -7.14 8.36 27.74
C THR A 539 -6.12 9.32 27.15
N ILE A 540 -5.19 9.85 27.94
CA ILE A 540 -4.20 10.81 27.43
C ILE A 540 -3.19 10.16 26.47
N ASN A 541 -2.92 8.86 26.64
CA ASN A 541 -1.99 8.07 25.84
C ASN A 541 -2.57 7.56 24.49
N ILE A 542 -3.86 7.75 24.23
CA ILE A 542 -4.45 7.42 22.93
C ILE A 542 -3.85 8.35 21.87
N LYS A 543 -3.16 7.79 20.87
CA LYS A 543 -2.57 8.55 19.75
C LYS A 543 -3.43 8.43 18.50
N GLU A 544 -3.36 9.43 17.62
CA GLU A 544 -4.00 9.38 16.31
C GLU A 544 -3.39 8.32 15.38
N GLU A 545 -2.15 7.89 15.67
CA GLU A 545 -1.39 6.89 14.90
C GLU A 545 -1.86 5.43 15.12
N VAL A 546 -2.85 5.19 15.99
CA VAL A 546 -3.30 3.83 16.41
C VAL A 546 -4.32 3.23 15.46
#